data_AF-A0A099SXJ4-F1
#
_entry.id   AF-A0A099SXJ4-F1
#
_cell.length_a   1.000
_cell.length_b   1.000
_cell.length_c   1.000
_cell.angle_alpha   90.00
_cell.angle_beta   90.00
_cell.angle_gamma   90.00
#
_symmetry.space_group_name_H-M   'P 1'
#
loop_
_entity.id
_entity.type
_entity.pdbx_description
1 polymer ?
#
loop_
_entity_poly.entity_id
_entity_poly.type
_entity_poly.pdbx_seq_one_letter_code
_entity_poly.pdbx_strand_id
1 'polypeptide(L)'
;MSDLHWNGGDKMTENKPIIRMYFARIKEAFYDLSEEEKSEFMRKDREEMDELGMKVLMMIDCRWSNEEWDFVGIEEWPSIEALEERGRFEKEELEAFRYVESRTYLGTCESFAEYGKE
;
A
#
# COMPACT_ATOMS: atom_id res chain seq x y z
N MET A 1 -7.98 -31.07 -34.70
CA MET A 1 -7.11 -29.88 -34.79
C MET A 1 -8.00 -28.74 -35.21
N SER A 2 -8.37 -27.91 -34.25
CA SER A 2 -9.11 -26.67 -34.45
C SER A 2 -8.51 -25.66 -33.50
N ASP A 3 -7.78 -24.72 -34.07
CA ASP A 3 -6.95 -23.73 -33.41
C ASP A 3 -7.81 -22.82 -32.50
N LEU A 4 -7.64 -22.99 -31.19
CA LEU A 4 -7.99 -21.98 -30.20
C LEU A 4 -6.88 -20.94 -30.23
N HIS A 5 -7.02 -19.96 -31.12
CA HIS A 5 -6.22 -18.74 -31.08
C HIS A 5 -6.67 -17.94 -29.85
N TRP A 6 -5.92 -18.06 -28.77
CA TRP A 6 -6.09 -17.27 -27.56
C TRP A 6 -5.59 -15.85 -27.84
N ASN A 7 -6.46 -15.01 -28.40
CA ASN A 7 -6.20 -13.59 -28.62
C ASN A 7 -6.82 -12.80 -27.46
N GLY A 8 -6.04 -12.62 -26.40
CA GLY A 8 -6.46 -11.82 -25.26
C GLY A 8 -5.36 -11.63 -24.22
N GLY A 9 -4.09 -11.78 -24.62
CA GLY A 9 -3.02 -11.06 -23.96
C GLY A 9 -3.19 -9.60 -24.32
N ASP A 10 -4.12 -8.92 -23.64
CA ASP A 10 -4.02 -7.48 -23.52
C ASP A 10 -2.66 -7.26 -22.89
N LYS A 11 -1.77 -6.74 -23.74
CA LYS A 11 -0.49 -6.18 -23.38
C LYS A 11 -0.66 -5.54 -22.00
N MET A 12 0.23 -5.87 -21.07
CA MET A 12 0.54 -4.98 -19.95
C MET A 12 0.91 -3.63 -20.57
N THR A 13 -0.10 -2.82 -20.88
CA THR A 13 0.05 -1.53 -21.53
C THR A 13 0.55 -0.58 -20.47
N GLU A 14 1.86 -0.35 -20.51
CA GLU A 14 2.60 0.84 -20.07
C GLU A 14 2.03 1.61 -18.85
N ASN A 15 2.74 1.53 -17.72
CA ASN A 15 2.70 2.48 -16.61
C ASN A 15 1.32 2.82 -16.02
N LYS A 16 0.41 1.86 -15.91
CA LYS A 16 -0.72 2.05 -14.98
C LYS A 16 -0.16 2.04 -13.55
N PRO A 17 -0.39 3.10 -12.76
CA PRO A 17 0.06 3.12 -11.37
C PRO A 17 -0.64 2.00 -10.59
N ILE A 18 0.06 1.47 -9.60
CA ILE A 18 -0.44 0.40 -8.75
C ILE A 18 -1.12 1.03 -7.55
N ILE A 19 -2.32 0.56 -7.24
CA ILE A 19 -3.03 0.94 -6.03
C ILE A 19 -2.71 -0.09 -4.95
N ARG A 20 -2.15 0.39 -3.84
CA ARG A 20 -2.03 -0.39 -2.60
C ARG A 20 -3.13 0.05 -1.65
N MET A 21 -4.03 -0.88 -1.34
CA MET A 21 -4.94 -0.74 -0.21
C MET A 21 -4.32 -1.46 0.98
N TYR A 22 -4.09 -0.76 2.08
CA TYR A 22 -3.57 -1.35 3.29
C TYR A 22 -4.50 -1.14 4.49
N PHE A 23 -4.47 -2.10 5.38
CA PHE A 23 -5.08 -2.07 6.70
C PHE A 23 -3.93 -2.13 7.70
N ALA A 24 -3.98 -1.27 8.73
CA ALA A 24 -2.95 -1.20 9.75
C ALA A 24 -3.58 -1.18 11.14
N ARG A 25 -3.01 -1.98 12.04
CA ARG A 25 -3.27 -1.97 13.47
C ARG A 25 -1.97 -1.73 14.21
N ILE A 26 -1.95 -0.72 15.06
CA ILE A 26 -0.81 -0.34 15.88
C ILE A 26 -0.70 -1.31 17.04
N LYS A 27 0.49 -1.88 17.24
CA LYS A 27 0.79 -2.77 18.35
C LYS A 27 1.22 -1.99 19.58
N GLU A 28 1.03 -2.59 20.75
CA GLU A 28 1.45 -2.03 22.05
C GLU A 28 2.91 -1.54 22.05
N ALA A 29 3.80 -2.31 21.42
CA ALA A 29 5.22 -1.98 21.30
C ALA A 29 5.50 -0.62 20.65
N PHE A 30 4.61 -0.09 19.81
CA PHE A 30 4.75 1.25 19.25
C PHE A 30 4.41 2.34 20.28
N TYR A 31 3.43 2.10 21.15
CA TYR A 31 3.05 3.04 22.20
C TYR A 31 4.11 3.17 23.28
N ASP A 32 4.87 2.09 23.53
CA ASP A 32 5.99 2.03 24.47
C ASP A 32 7.22 2.83 24.02
N LEU A 33 7.31 3.18 22.73
CA LEU A 33 8.35 4.07 22.23
C LEU A 33 8.23 5.46 22.86
N SER A 34 9.38 6.10 23.08
CA SER A 34 9.43 7.52 23.40
C SER A 34 8.92 8.37 22.23
N GLU A 35 8.52 9.61 22.51
CA GLU A 35 8.06 10.53 21.46
C GLU A 35 9.15 10.86 20.43
N GLU A 36 10.42 10.85 20.84
CA GLU A 36 11.55 11.03 19.94
C GLU A 36 11.68 9.84 18.97
N GLU A 37 11.60 8.61 19.48
CA GLU A 37 11.64 7.39 18.66
C GLU A 37 10.44 7.31 17.70
N LYS A 38 9.23 7.67 18.17
CA LYS A 38 8.05 7.77 17.30
C LYS A 38 8.25 8.79 16.20
N SER A 39 8.75 9.98 16.54
CA SER A 39 9.02 11.05 15.58
C SER A 39 10.05 10.62 14.54
N GLU A 40 11.14 9.97 14.97
CA GLU A 40 12.16 9.45 14.08
C GLU A 40 11.62 8.36 13.15
N PHE A 41 10.84 7.42 13.68
CA PHE A 41 10.18 6.37 12.90
C PHE A 41 9.28 6.98 11.81
N MET A 42 8.37 7.88 12.19
CA MET A 42 7.43 8.50 11.26
C MET A 42 8.12 9.37 10.21
N ARG A 43 9.23 10.02 10.57
CA ARG A 43 10.02 10.82 9.64
C ARG A 43 10.72 9.94 8.60
N LYS A 44 11.42 8.89 9.04
CA LYS A 44 12.09 7.93 8.13
C LYS A 44 11.10 7.26 7.20
N ASP A 45 9.96 6.83 7.74
CA ASP A 45 8.89 6.20 6.97
C ASP A 45 8.37 7.14 5.88
N ARG A 46 8.10 8.41 6.22
CA ARG A 46 7.64 9.41 5.25
C ARG A 46 8.68 9.74 4.18
N GLU A 47 9.92 9.97 4.57
CA GLU A 47 11.00 10.33 3.63
C GLU A 47 11.19 9.27 2.56
N GLU A 48 11.21 7.99 2.95
CA GLU A 48 11.36 6.89 1.98
C GLU A 48 10.17 6.78 1.03
N MET A 49 8.94 6.94 1.53
CA MET A 49 7.75 6.94 0.68
C MET A 49 7.79 8.07 -0.36
N ASP A 50 8.24 9.26 0.06
CA ASP A 50 8.37 10.42 -0.83
C ASP A 50 9.47 10.17 -1.89
N GLU A 51 10.59 9.55 -1.50
CA GLU A 51 11.70 9.18 -2.41
C GLU A 51 11.28 8.13 -3.45
N LEU A 52 10.45 7.16 -3.04
CA LEU A 52 9.88 6.14 -3.92
C LEU A 52 8.72 6.65 -4.79
N GLY A 53 8.30 7.91 -4.63
CA GLY A 53 7.24 8.53 -5.42
C GLY A 53 5.84 8.04 -5.09
N MET A 54 5.61 7.55 -3.86
CA MET A 54 4.29 7.17 -3.38
C MET A 54 3.37 8.40 -3.27
N LYS A 55 2.08 8.23 -3.57
CA LYS A 55 1.05 9.24 -3.29
C LYS A 55 -0.05 8.66 -2.44
N VAL A 56 -0.36 9.33 -1.32
CA VAL A 56 -1.53 8.99 -0.51
C VAL A 56 -2.78 9.51 -1.21
N LEU A 57 -3.67 8.60 -1.62
CA LEU A 57 -4.97 8.95 -2.18
C LEU A 57 -6.01 9.14 -1.08
N MET A 58 -5.94 8.31 -0.04
CA MET A 58 -6.86 8.37 1.09
C MET A 58 -6.22 7.73 2.33
N MET A 59 -6.53 8.30 3.50
CA MET A 59 -6.23 7.71 4.80
C MET A 59 -7.48 7.85 5.67
N ILE A 60 -7.86 6.75 6.32
CA ILE A 60 -9.10 6.63 7.10
C ILE A 60 -8.70 6.19 8.50
N ASP A 61 -9.08 6.97 9.51
CA ASP A 61 -9.04 6.58 10.92
C ASP A 61 -10.35 5.85 11.25
N CYS A 62 -10.25 4.54 11.46
CA CYS A 62 -11.39 3.67 11.74
C CYS A 62 -11.38 3.09 13.17
N ARG A 63 -10.51 3.58 14.06
CA ARG A 63 -10.41 3.17 15.47
C ARG A 63 -11.73 3.25 16.25
N TRP A 64 -12.64 4.11 15.80
CA TRP A 64 -13.95 4.32 16.43
C TRP A 64 -15.05 3.37 15.93
N SER A 65 -14.79 2.56 14.89
CA SER A 65 -15.85 1.93 14.08
C SER A 65 -15.71 0.41 13.93
N ASN A 66 -14.49 -0.08 13.70
CA ASN A 66 -14.22 -1.52 13.62
C ASN A 66 -13.10 -1.85 14.62
N GLU A 67 -13.31 -2.85 15.47
CA GLU A 67 -12.34 -3.21 16.51
C GLU A 67 -11.10 -3.93 15.95
N GLU A 68 -11.01 -4.14 14.63
CA GLU A 68 -9.98 -4.97 14.00
C GLU A 68 -8.79 -4.17 13.48
N TRP A 69 -9.03 -3.02 12.85
CA TRP A 69 -8.02 -2.19 12.20
C TRP A 69 -8.13 -0.73 12.65
N ASP A 70 -6.99 -0.12 12.97
CA ASP A 70 -6.95 1.28 13.39
C ASP A 70 -7.03 2.24 12.19
N PHE A 71 -6.36 1.87 11.10
CA PHE A 71 -6.27 2.68 9.89
C PHE A 71 -6.49 1.86 8.63
N VAL A 72 -7.11 2.49 7.64
CA VAL A 72 -7.13 2.03 6.25
C VAL A 72 -6.54 3.11 5.38
N GLY A 73 -5.63 2.74 4.48
CA GLY A 73 -5.07 3.67 3.51
C GLY A 73 -5.13 3.15 2.10
N ILE A 74 -5.22 4.09 1.16
CA ILE A 74 -5.19 3.86 -0.28
C ILE A 74 -4.08 4.71 -0.83
N GLU A 75 -3.12 4.07 -1.48
CA GLU A 75 -1.90 4.68 -1.99
C GLU A 75 -1.72 4.35 -3.46
N GLU A 76 -1.14 5.28 -4.20
CA GLU A 76 -0.68 5.11 -5.56
C GLU A 76 0.84 4.93 -5.57
N TRP A 77 1.31 3.87 -6.23
CA TRP A 77 2.71 3.52 -6.38
C TRP A 77 3.11 3.54 -7.86
N PRO A 78 4.31 4.04 -8.19
CA PRO A 78 4.72 4.20 -9.58
C PRO A 78 5.02 2.86 -10.26
N SER A 79 5.46 1.84 -9.53
CA SER A 79 5.79 0.53 -10.08
C SER A 79 5.84 -0.59 -9.02
N ILE A 80 5.95 -1.84 -9.46
CA ILE A 80 6.12 -2.99 -8.56
C ILE A 80 7.51 -2.94 -7.91
N GLU A 81 8.53 -2.48 -8.62
CA GLU A 81 9.88 -2.34 -8.09
C GLU A 81 9.93 -1.38 -6.90
N ALA A 82 9.17 -0.27 -6.95
CA ALA A 82 9.02 0.65 -5.82
C ALA A 82 8.34 -0.05 -4.62
N LEU A 83 7.34 -0.90 -4.86
CA LEU A 83 6.70 -1.68 -3.79
C LEU A 83 7.62 -2.76 -3.20
N GLU A 84 8.46 -3.39 -4.01
CA GLU A 84 9.46 -4.34 -3.54
C GLU A 84 10.54 -3.66 -2.70
N GLU A 85 10.98 -2.46 -3.11
CA GLU A 85 11.91 -1.63 -2.34
C GLU A 85 11.30 -1.20 -1.01
N ARG A 86 10.07 -0.71 -1.05
CA ARG A 86 9.27 -0.42 0.14
C ARG A 86 9.18 -1.60 1.10
N GLY A 87 8.90 -2.79 0.58
CA GLY A 87 8.81 -4.00 1.39
C GLY A 87 10.13 -4.41 2.05
N ARG A 88 11.28 -4.16 1.38
CA ARG A 88 12.61 -4.36 1.98
C ARG A 88 12.87 -3.33 3.08
N PHE A 89 12.62 -2.06 2.81
CA PHE A 89 12.79 -0.97 3.78
C PHE A 89 11.95 -1.16 5.04
N GLU A 90 10.65 -1.48 4.88
CA GLU A 90 9.74 -1.77 6.00
C GLU A 90 10.26 -2.92 6.88
N LYS A 91 10.89 -3.94 6.27
CA LYS A 91 11.38 -5.11 6.97
C LYS A 91 12.75 -4.90 7.62
N GLU A 92 13.69 -4.32 6.89
CA GLU A 92 15.12 -4.30 7.23
C GLU A 92 15.53 -3.04 7.99
N GLU A 93 14.95 -1.88 7.63
CA GLU A 93 15.35 -0.58 8.17
C GLU A 93 14.38 -0.05 9.23
N LEU A 94 13.07 -0.15 8.98
CA LEU A 94 12.05 0.28 9.94
C LEU A 94 11.68 -0.80 10.96
N GLU A 95 11.90 -2.07 10.61
CA GLU A 95 11.37 -3.23 11.34
C GLU A 95 9.86 -3.08 11.65
N ALA A 96 9.08 -2.53 10.70
CA ALA A 96 7.71 -2.09 10.90
C ALA A 96 6.79 -3.18 11.48
N PHE A 97 7.08 -4.46 11.20
CA PHE A 97 6.38 -5.61 11.74
C PHE A 97 6.36 -5.68 13.28
N ARG A 98 7.31 -5.03 13.97
CA ARG A 98 7.34 -4.94 15.44
C ARG A 98 6.25 -4.03 16.00
N TYR A 99 5.91 -2.98 15.24
CA TYR A 99 5.10 -1.86 15.69
C TYR A 99 3.70 -1.87 15.06
N VAL A 100 3.56 -2.47 13.89
CA VAL A 100 2.32 -2.49 13.12
C VAL A 100 2.02 -3.91 12.67
N GLU A 101 0.77 -4.31 12.79
CA GLU A 101 0.20 -5.41 12.04
C GLU A 101 -0.49 -4.85 10.81
N SER A 102 -0.23 -5.44 9.65
CA SER A 102 -0.80 -4.95 8.41
C SER A 102 -1.30 -6.05 7.50
N ARG A 103 -2.26 -5.67 6.67
CA ARG A 103 -2.77 -6.47 5.55
C ARG A 103 -2.82 -5.58 4.32
N THR A 104 -2.30 -6.07 3.20
CA THR A 104 -2.23 -5.29 1.96
C THR A 104 -2.90 -6.02 0.81
N TYR A 105 -3.46 -5.24 -0.11
CA TYR A 105 -3.99 -5.67 -1.39
C TYR A 105 -3.44 -4.75 -2.47
N LEU A 106 -3.00 -5.35 -3.58
CA LEU A 106 -2.53 -4.62 -4.74
C LEU A 106 -3.54 -4.76 -5.88
N GLY A 107 -3.73 -3.68 -6.62
CA GLY A 107 -4.57 -3.65 -7.80
C GLY A 107 -4.22 -2.50 -8.73
N THR A 108 -5.00 -2.36 -9.79
CA THR A 108 -4.93 -1.23 -10.72
C THR A 108 -6.28 -0.53 -10.77
N CYS A 109 -6.29 0.77 -11.07
CA CYS A 109 -7.55 1.50 -11.22
C CYS A 109 -8.36 0.97 -12.41
N GLU A 110 -9.65 0.77 -12.17
CA GLU A 110 -10.66 0.57 -13.20
C GLU A 110 -11.55 1.82 -13.30
N SER A 111 -11.96 2.19 -14.52
CA SER A 111 -12.84 3.32 -14.72
C SER A 111 -14.28 2.93 -14.43
N PHE A 112 -14.89 3.57 -13.41
CA PHE A 112 -16.32 3.38 -13.15
C PHE A 112 -17.21 3.99 -14.25
N ALA A 113 -16.66 4.87 -15.10
CA ALA A 113 -17.43 5.47 -16.20
C ALA A 113 -17.90 4.42 -17.23
N GLU A 114 -17.18 3.32 -17.38
CA GLU A 114 -17.53 2.23 -18.31
C GLU A 114 -18.22 1.05 -17.61
N TYR A 115 -18.39 1.13 -16.28
CA TYR A 115 -19.04 0.08 -15.50
C TYR A 115 -20.53 -0.04 -15.86
N GLY A 116 -20.92 -1.20 -16.40
CA GLY A 116 -22.31 -1.52 -16.75
C GLY A 116 -22.80 -0.92 -18.07
N LYS A 117 -21.91 -0.39 -18.91
CA LYS A 117 -22.21 0.00 -20.29
C LYS A 117 -21.92 -1.17 -21.24
N GLU A 118 -22.77 -2.18 -21.22
CA GLU A 118 -22.86 -3.20 -22.27
C GLU A 118 -24.20 -3.08 -23.01
#